data_AF-A0A1I1G133-F1
#
_entry.id   AF-A0A1I1G133-F1
#
_cell.length_a   1.000
_cell.length_b   1.000
_cell.length_c   1.000
_cell.angle_alpha   90.00
_cell.angle_beta   90.00
_cell.angle_gamma   90.00
#
_symmetry.space_group_name_H-M   'P 1'
#
loop_
_entity.id
_entity.type
_entity.pdbx_description
1 polymer ?
#
loop_
_entity_poly.entity_id
_entity_poly.type
_entity_poly.pdbx_seq_one_letter_code
_entity_poly.pdbx_strand_id
1 'polypeptide(L)' 'TVASDPYEATNSAHAIALLTEWDEFTTYDWKRIKDSMMKPPFIFDGRKLLDGNYLRKIGFKYYAIGE' A
#
# COMPACT_ATOMS: atom_id res chain seq x y z
N THR A 1 -8.31 10.63 -11.99
CA THR A 1 -9.50 10.79 -11.12
C THR A 1 -9.01 10.96 -9.70
N VAL A 2 -9.76 11.65 -8.84
CA VAL A 2 -9.47 11.75 -7.40
C VAL A 2 -10.50 10.90 -6.67
N ALA A 3 -10.06 10.08 -5.74
CA ALA A 3 -10.92 9.30 -4.86
C ALA A 3 -10.83 9.86 -3.43
N SER A 4 -11.94 9.85 -2.70
CA SER A 4 -12.01 10.28 -1.30
C SER A 4 -11.84 9.14 -0.31
N ASP A 5 -11.81 7.90 -0.79
CA ASP A 5 -11.61 6.69 0.01
C ASP A 5 -10.35 5.93 -0.49
N PRO A 6 -9.37 5.62 0.37
CA PRO A 6 -8.21 4.80 0.00
C PRO A 6 -8.58 3.42 -0.56
N TYR A 7 -9.68 2.80 -0.11
CA TYR A 7 -10.11 1.49 -0.61
C TYR A 7 -10.61 1.58 -2.06
N GLU A 8 -11.22 2.70 -2.44
CA GLU A 8 -11.59 2.98 -3.82
C GLU A 8 -10.34 3.28 -4.67
N ALA A 9 -9.45 4.13 -4.15
CA ALA A 9 -8.22 4.53 -4.85
C ALA A 9 -7.32 3.34 -5.21
N THR A 10 -7.34 2.29 -4.39
CA THR A 10 -6.51 1.10 -4.53
C THR A 10 -7.23 -0.07 -5.22
N ASN A 11 -8.55 0.02 -5.42
CA ASN A 11 -9.32 -1.06 -6.04
C ASN A 11 -8.86 -1.30 -7.48
N SER A 12 -8.56 -2.56 -7.81
CA SER A 12 -8.03 -2.97 -9.12
C SER A 12 -6.73 -2.26 -9.53
N ALA A 13 -6.01 -1.64 -8.58
CA ALA A 13 -4.69 -1.08 -8.84
C ALA A 13 -3.64 -2.21 -8.90
N HIS A 14 -2.61 -2.02 -9.73
CA HIS A 14 -1.44 -2.92 -9.75
C HIS A 14 -0.42 -2.56 -8.67
N ALA A 15 -0.33 -1.28 -8.33
CA ALA A 15 0.67 -0.76 -7.41
C ALA A 15 0.12 0.42 -6.60
N ILE A 16 0.68 0.61 -5.41
CA ILE A 16 0.45 1.75 -4.54
C ILE A 16 1.77 2.50 -4.40
N ALA A 17 1.74 3.82 -4.53
CA ALA A 17 2.88 4.70 -4.27
C ALA A 17 2.54 5.64 -3.10
N LEU A 18 3.31 5.52 -2.02
CA LEU A 18 3.12 6.33 -0.81
C LEU A 18 4.10 7.51 -0.86
N LEU A 19 3.55 8.70 -1.12
CA LEU A 19 4.33 9.91 -1.43
C LEU A 19 4.29 10.96 -0.31
N THR A 20 3.45 10.75 0.71
CA THR A 20 3.25 11.61 1.87
C THR A 20 3.17 10.77 3.14
N GLU A 21 3.53 11.36 4.27
CA GLU A 21 3.70 10.68 5.56
C GLU A 21 2.49 10.85 6.49
N TRP A 22 1.27 10.58 6.00
CA TRP A 22 0.08 10.67 6.84
C TRP A 22 -0.04 9.45 7.75
N ASP A 23 -0.19 9.69 9.06
CA ASP A 23 -0.32 8.63 10.08
C ASP A 23 -1.43 7.61 9.76
N GLU A 24 -2.51 8.07 9.13
CA GLU A 24 -3.64 7.24 8.71
C GLU A 24 -3.23 6.05 7.82
N PHE A 25 -2.16 6.18 7.04
CA PHE A 25 -1.68 5.09 6.18
C PHE A 25 -1.21 3.87 6.98
N THR A 26 -0.82 4.05 8.24
CA THR A 26 -0.40 2.96 9.13
C THR A 26 -1.57 2.17 9.71
N THR A 27 -2.79 2.72 9.69
CA THR A 27 -3.96 2.14 10.38
C THR A 27 -4.94 1.43 9.44
N TYR A 28 -4.76 1.54 8.12
CA TYR A 28 -5.62 0.89 7.15
C TYR A 28 -5.56 -0.64 7.18
N ASP A 29 -6.66 -1.27 6.76
CA ASP A 29 -6.69 -2.72 6.54
C ASP A 29 -5.98 -3.09 5.25
N TRP A 30 -4.66 -3.27 5.35
CA TRP A 30 -3.81 -3.65 4.23
C TRP A 30 -4.14 -5.02 3.63
N LYS A 31 -4.77 -5.93 4.38
CA LYS A 31 -5.24 -7.21 3.80
C LYS A 31 -6.42 -6.96 2.86
N ARG A 32 -7.39 -6.16 3.30
CA ARG A 32 -8.53 -5.76 2.45
C ARG A 32 -8.07 -5.06 1.18
N ILE A 33 -7.11 -4.13 1.29
CA ILE A 33 -6.52 -3.44 0.13
C ILE A 33 -5.88 -4.46 -0.82
N LYS A 34 -5.06 -5.37 -0.30
CA LYS A 34 -4.39 -6.40 -1.11
C LYS A 34 -5.39 -7.27 -1.89
N ASP A 35 -6.51 -7.63 -1.26
CA ASP A 35 -7.50 -8.53 -1.85
C ASP A 35 -8.29 -7.88 -3.00
N SER A 36 -8.41 -6.55 -3.02
CA SER A 36 -9.03 -5.80 -4.13
C SER A 36 -8.06 -5.42 -5.25
N MET A 37 -6.75 -5.52 -5.03
CA MET A 37 -5.72 -5.17 -6.02
C MET A 37 -5.50 -6.25 -7.08
N MET A 38 -4.94 -5.83 -8.22
CA MET A 38 -4.46 -6.74 -9.25
C MET A 38 -3.16 -7.43 -8.81
N LYS A 39 -2.97 -8.68 -9.25
CA LYS A 39 -1.84 -9.52 -8.83
C LYS A 39 -0.72 -9.49 -9.88
N PRO A 40 0.56 -9.47 -9.47
CA PRO A 40 1.03 -9.36 -8.09
C PRO A 40 0.88 -7.93 -7.53
N PRO A 41 0.49 -7.76 -6.25
CA PRO A 41 0.25 -6.43 -5.68
C PRO A 41 1.55 -5.78 -5.19
N PHE A 42 1.84 -4.56 -5.67
CA PHE A 42 3.05 -3.82 -5.33
C PHE A 42 2.79 -2.63 -4.40
N ILE A 43 3.74 -2.35 -3.50
CA ILE A 43 3.79 -1.11 -2.70
C ILE A 43 5.17 -0.49 -2.84
N PHE A 44 5.21 0.79 -3.18
CA PHE A 44 6.39 1.64 -3.19
C PHE A 44 6.24 2.72 -2.11
N ASP A 45 6.99 2.58 -1.03
CA ASP A 45 6.94 3.47 0.12
C ASP A 45 8.10 4.47 0.07
N GLY A 46 7.80 5.67 -0.46
CA GLY A 46 8.76 6.77 -0.54
C GLY A 46 9.07 7.40 0.81
N ARG A 47 8.35 7.04 1.88
CA ARG A 47 8.46 7.63 3.22
C ARG A 47 8.96 6.64 4.27
N LYS A 48 9.09 5.36 3.91
CA LYS A 48 9.46 4.26 4.82
C LYS A 48 8.57 4.28 6.08
N LEU A 49 7.27 4.50 5.86
CA LEU A 49 6.27 4.68 6.90
C LEU A 49 5.64 3.35 7.35
N LEU A 50 5.46 2.42 6.42
CA LEU A 50 4.73 1.19 6.66
C LEU A 50 5.61 0.07 7.23
N ASP A 51 5.01 -0.89 7.92
CA ASP A 51 5.70 -2.13 8.33
C ASP A 51 5.91 -3.05 7.11
N GLY A 52 7.08 -2.94 6.48
CA GLY A 52 7.46 -3.77 5.34
C GLY A 52 7.49 -5.27 5.64
N ASN A 53 7.80 -5.69 6.87
CA ASN A 53 7.79 -7.11 7.24
C ASN A 53 6.36 -7.66 7.25
N TYR A 54 5.44 -6.91 7.85
CA TYR A 54 4.02 -7.25 7.83
C TYR A 54 3.47 -7.30 6.40
N LEU A 55 3.77 -6.30 5.57
CA LEU A 55 3.27 -6.23 4.19
C LEU A 55 3.78 -7.39 3.33
N ARG A 56 5.07 -7.74 3.44
CA ARG A 56 5.61 -8.94 2.77
C ARG A 56 4.93 -10.21 3.27
N LYS A 57 4.72 -10.35 4.58
CA LYS A 57 4.08 -11.53 5.19
C LYS A 57 2.66 -11.75 4.66
N ILE A 58 1.90 -10.68 4.40
CA ILE A 58 0.56 -10.79 3.82
C ILE A 58 0.55 -10.92 2.29
N GLY A 59 1.71 -10.82 1.62
CA GLY A 59 1.87 -11.12 0.20
C GLY A 59 2.07 -9.93 -0.73
N PHE A 60 2.33 -8.73 -0.20
CA PHE A 60 2.75 -7.59 -1.03
C PHE A 60 4.20 -7.73 -1.48
N LYS A 61 4.47 -7.22 -2.68
CA LYS A 61 5.82 -6.85 -3.11
C LYS A 61 6.12 -5.43 -2.65
N TYR A 62 6.69 -5.32 -1.47
CA TYR A 62 7.00 -4.04 -0.81
C TYR A 62 8.41 -3.56 -1.12
N TYR A 63 8.56 -2.27 -1.41
CA TYR A 63 9.83 -1.59 -1.62
C TYR A 63 9.79 -0.25 -0.89
N ALA A 64 10.84 0.08 -0.15
CA ALA A 64 11.00 1.38 0.50
C ALA A 64 12.33 2.03 0.15
N ILE A 65 12.41 3.36 0.27
CA ILE A 65 13.68 4.06 0.10
C ILE A 65 14.65 3.66 1.22
N GLY A 66 15.87 3.28 0.83
CA GLY A 66 16.92 2.88 1.78
C GLY A 66 16.70 1.49 2.40
N GLU A 67 16.16 0.55 1.60
CA GLU A 67 16.02 -0.87 1.91
C GLU A 67 16.60 -1.74 0.77
#